data_AF-A0AAE1UF15-F1
#
_entry.id   AF-A0AAE1UF15-F1
#
_cell.length_a   1.000
_cell.length_b   1.000
_cell.length_c   1.000
_cell.angle_alpha   90.00
_cell.angle_beta   90.00
_cell.angle_gamma   90.00
#
_symmetry.space_group_name_H-M   'P 1'
#
loop_
_entity.id
_entity.type
_entity.pdbx_description
1 polymer ?
#
loop_
_entity_poly.entity_id
_entity_poly.type
_entity_poly.pdbx_seq_one_letter_code
_entity_poly.pdbx_strand_id
1 'polypeptide(L)'
;MDKLEAAADAPDGAMSVDVKKDVVKDYWKNFNIKHSIWFVKDAWGEVTQSCLNGTWKKLCPDLTNSFKGFNVDERLSKTKLECVQFAKRVGFTSHEEELTAEELDELEAQCQREVEEEATVTAPEKLYL
;
A
#
# COMPACT_ATOMS: atom_id res chain seq x y z
N MET A 1 -47.09 -70.70 -18.10
CA MET A 1 -47.13 -69.69 -17.02
C MET A 1 -45.70 -69.34 -16.71
N ASP A 2 -45.35 -68.09 -17.05
CA ASP A 2 -44.27 -67.25 -16.50
C ASP A 2 -42.82 -67.77 -16.64
N LYS A 3 -41.88 -67.10 -17.28
CA LYS A 3 -41.76 -65.71 -17.76
C LYS A 3 -40.73 -65.70 -18.91
N LEU A 4 -41.14 -65.16 -20.06
CA LEU A 4 -40.24 -64.43 -20.96
C LEU A 4 -39.83 -63.14 -20.23
N GLU A 5 -38.57 -62.72 -20.31
CA GLU A 5 -38.15 -61.36 -20.71
C GLU A 5 -36.64 -61.21 -20.49
N ALA A 6 -35.88 -61.55 -21.55
CA ALA A 6 -34.53 -61.06 -21.73
C ALA A 6 -34.66 -59.68 -22.38
N ALA A 7 -34.52 -58.61 -21.59
CA ALA A 7 -34.37 -57.25 -22.09
C ALA A 7 -32.88 -56.87 -22.03
N ALA A 8 -32.14 -57.31 -23.04
CA ALA A 8 -30.96 -56.61 -23.48
C ALA A 8 -31.44 -55.49 -24.41
N ASP A 9 -31.56 -54.27 -23.89
CA ASP A 9 -31.46 -53.08 -24.72
C ASP A 9 -31.07 -51.87 -23.86
N ALA A 10 -29.86 -51.39 -24.07
CA ALA A 10 -29.44 -50.07 -23.64
C ALA A 10 -29.50 -49.17 -24.86
N PRO A 11 -30.35 -48.14 -24.90
CA PRO A 11 -30.11 -46.94 -25.68
C PRO A 11 -29.56 -45.89 -24.70
N ASP A 12 -28.24 -45.74 -24.64
CA ASP A 12 -27.48 -44.87 -25.53
C ASP A 12 -27.71 -43.39 -25.20
N GLY A 13 -26.75 -42.84 -24.44
CA GLY A 13 -26.05 -41.62 -24.85
C GLY A 13 -26.88 -40.43 -25.34
N ALA A 14 -27.91 -39.98 -24.62
CA ALA A 14 -28.51 -38.67 -24.88
C ALA A 14 -29.04 -37.99 -23.61
N MET A 15 -28.25 -37.87 -22.54
CA MET A 15 -28.39 -36.70 -21.66
C MET A 15 -27.88 -35.46 -22.41
N SER A 16 -28.74 -35.03 -23.34
CA SER A 16 -28.97 -33.66 -23.78
C SER A 16 -27.76 -32.72 -23.68
N VAL A 17 -27.13 -32.51 -24.83
CA VAL A 17 -26.22 -31.37 -25.06
C VAL A 17 -26.96 -30.03 -24.85
N ASP A 18 -28.30 -30.03 -24.94
CA ASP A 18 -29.16 -28.86 -24.79
C ASP A 18 -29.26 -28.34 -23.35
N VAL A 19 -29.23 -29.21 -22.32
CA VAL A 19 -29.19 -28.80 -20.91
C VAL A 19 -28.00 -27.87 -20.64
N LYS A 20 -26.84 -28.14 -21.25
CA LYS A 20 -25.63 -27.32 -21.06
C LYS A 20 -25.77 -25.94 -21.70
N LYS A 21 -26.47 -25.84 -22.83
CA LYS A 21 -26.66 -24.58 -23.56
C LYS A 21 -27.60 -23.64 -22.82
N ASP A 22 -28.66 -24.19 -22.24
CA ASP A 22 -29.64 -23.39 -21.49
C ASP A 22 -29.06 -22.92 -20.16
N VAL A 23 -28.24 -23.74 -19.49
CA VAL A 23 -27.49 -23.35 -18.27
C VAL A 23 -26.54 -22.18 -18.52
N VAL A 24 -25.79 -22.18 -19.63
CA VAL A 24 -24.89 -21.06 -19.96
C VAL A 24 -25.67 -19.79 -20.25
N LYS A 25 -26.76 -19.87 -21.01
CA LYS A 25 -27.61 -18.70 -21.28
C LYS A 25 -28.21 -18.13 -20.01
N ASP A 26 -28.71 -18.97 -19.12
CA ASP A 26 -29.34 -18.52 -17.88
C ASP A 26 -28.31 -17.96 -16.90
N TYR A 27 -27.08 -18.47 -16.90
CA TYR A 27 -25.96 -17.87 -16.19
C TYR A 27 -25.71 -16.42 -16.66
N TRP A 28 -25.60 -16.20 -17.99
CA TRP A 28 -25.35 -14.86 -18.54
C TRP A 28 -26.53 -13.89 -18.34
N LYS A 29 -27.77 -14.38 -18.37
CA LYS A 29 -28.95 -13.54 -18.05
C LYS A 29 -28.94 -13.03 -16.60
N ASN A 30 -28.43 -13.84 -15.68
CA ASN A 30 -28.32 -13.49 -14.26
C ASN A 30 -26.99 -12.77 -13.93
N PHE A 31 -26.05 -12.74 -14.87
CA PHE A 31 -24.77 -12.07 -14.70
C PHE A 31 -24.96 -10.55 -14.69
N ASN A 32 -24.38 -9.89 -13.70
CA ASN A 32 -24.53 -8.46 -13.47
C ASN A 32 -23.18 -7.81 -13.13
N ILE A 33 -23.18 -6.48 -13.03
CA ILE A 33 -21.97 -5.70 -12.76
C ILE A 33 -21.34 -6.10 -11.42
N LYS A 34 -22.13 -6.44 -10.40
CA LYS A 34 -21.62 -6.92 -9.10
C LYS A 34 -20.77 -8.18 -9.30
N HIS A 35 -21.24 -9.16 -10.07
CA HIS A 35 -20.46 -10.36 -10.38
C HIS A 35 -19.15 -10.05 -11.12
N SER A 36 -19.18 -9.07 -12.04
CA SER A 36 -17.97 -8.62 -12.73
C SER A 36 -16.93 -8.04 -11.76
N ILE A 37 -17.37 -7.22 -10.81
CA ILE A 37 -16.48 -6.62 -9.80
C ILE A 37 -15.87 -7.71 -8.91
N TRP A 38 -16.64 -8.72 -8.51
CA TRP A 38 -16.12 -9.85 -7.74
C TRP A 38 -15.08 -10.64 -8.53
N PHE A 39 -15.32 -10.93 -9.81
CA PHE A 39 -14.33 -11.62 -10.63
C PHE A 39 -13.05 -10.83 -10.85
N VAL A 40 -13.13 -9.51 -11.03
CA VAL A 40 -11.93 -8.67 -11.12
C VAL A 40 -11.17 -8.67 -9.79
N LYS A 41 -11.88 -8.59 -8.66
CA LYS A 41 -11.27 -8.67 -7.33
C LYS A 41 -10.56 -10.01 -7.13
N ASP A 42 -11.23 -11.12 -7.42
CA ASP A 42 -10.69 -12.46 -7.24
C ASP A 42 -9.49 -12.68 -8.18
N ALA A 43 -9.61 -12.28 -9.45
CA ALA A 43 -8.52 -12.34 -10.41
C ALA A 43 -7.31 -11.48 -9.97
N TRP A 44 -7.54 -10.31 -9.36
CA TRP A 44 -6.45 -9.50 -8.80
C TRP A 44 -5.73 -10.21 -7.65
N GLY A 45 -6.46 -11.03 -6.86
CA GLY A 45 -5.86 -11.86 -5.81
C GLY A 45 -4.91 -12.94 -6.37
N GLU A 46 -5.14 -13.40 -7.59
CA GLU A 46 -4.31 -14.40 -8.27
C GLU A 46 -3.07 -13.80 -8.94
N VAL A 47 -3.03 -12.48 -9.15
CA VAL A 47 -1.86 -11.84 -9.77
C VAL A 47 -0.71 -11.79 -8.77
N THR A 48 0.29 -12.63 -9.01
CA THR A 48 1.51 -12.65 -8.20
C THR A 48 2.39 -11.42 -8.44
N GLN A 49 3.22 -11.08 -7.46
CA GLN A 49 4.25 -10.05 -7.61
C GLN A 49 5.20 -10.33 -8.79
N SER A 50 5.47 -11.61 -9.10
CA SER A 50 6.28 -12.00 -10.25
C SER A 50 5.63 -11.58 -11.58
N CYS A 51 4.31 -11.77 -11.70
CA CYS A 51 3.54 -11.36 -12.88
C CYS A 51 3.59 -9.83 -13.08
N LEU A 52 3.38 -9.07 -11.99
CA LEU A 52 3.50 -7.62 -12.00
C LEU A 52 4.92 -7.18 -12.38
N ASN A 53 5.95 -7.69 -11.71
CA ASN A 53 7.33 -7.33 -11.98
C ASN A 53 7.75 -7.66 -13.41
N GLY A 54 7.31 -8.79 -13.96
CA GLY A 54 7.57 -9.17 -15.34
C GLY A 54 6.87 -8.24 -16.35
N THR A 55 5.64 -7.83 -16.05
CA THR A 55 4.85 -6.92 -16.91
C THR A 55 5.43 -5.51 -16.88
N TRP A 56 5.70 -4.99 -15.68
CA TRP A 56 6.30 -3.66 -15.51
C TRP A 56 7.71 -3.60 -16.10
N LYS A 57 8.51 -4.68 -16.06
CA LYS A 57 9.83 -4.74 -16.73
C LYS A 57 9.76 -4.53 -18.22
N LYS A 58 8.67 -4.96 -18.86
CA LYS A 58 8.46 -4.80 -20.30
C LYS A 58 7.92 -3.42 -20.65
N LEU A 59 7.03 -2.89 -19.83
CA LEU A 59 6.36 -1.60 -20.08
C LEU A 59 7.23 -0.41 -19.68
N CYS A 60 7.94 -0.51 -18.56
CA CYS A 60 8.79 0.55 -18.05
C CYS A 60 10.03 -0.04 -17.34
N PRO A 61 11.07 -0.40 -18.10
CA PRO A 61 12.28 -1.02 -17.57
C PRO A 61 12.94 -0.16 -16.46
N ASP A 62 12.97 1.16 -16.66
CA ASP A 62 13.66 2.10 -15.76
C ASP A 62 13.07 2.14 -14.34
N LEU A 63 11.75 1.99 -14.24
CA LEU A 63 11.00 1.93 -12.97
C LEU A 63 11.05 0.55 -12.29
N THR A 64 11.54 -0.47 -12.99
CA THR A 64 11.63 -1.86 -12.49
C THR A 64 13.04 -2.33 -12.21
N ASN A 65 14.01 -1.40 -12.23
CA ASN A 65 15.28 -1.66 -11.56
C ASN A 65 14.96 -2.18 -10.18
N SER A 66 15.36 -3.43 -9.91
CA SER A 66 15.11 -4.12 -8.65
C SER A 66 15.61 -3.22 -7.54
N PHE A 67 14.70 -2.50 -6.89
CA PHE A 67 15.05 -1.64 -5.76
C PHE A 67 15.60 -2.57 -4.69
N LYS A 68 16.93 -2.63 -4.56
CA LYS A 68 17.64 -3.49 -3.62
C LYS A 68 17.64 -2.89 -2.20
N GLY A 69 16.72 -1.97 -1.92
CA GLY A 69 16.80 -1.07 -0.78
C GLY A 69 17.88 0.00 -0.96
N PHE A 70 17.97 0.90 0.01
CA PHE A 70 19.21 1.63 0.21
C PHE A 70 20.22 0.63 0.76
N ASN A 71 21.31 0.38 0.04
CA ASN A 71 22.46 -0.23 0.68
C ASN A 71 22.81 0.69 1.85
N VAL A 72 22.82 0.15 3.07
CA VAL A 72 23.37 0.87 4.23
C VAL A 72 24.88 0.89 4.03
N ASP A 73 25.29 1.62 3.01
CA ASP A 73 26.66 1.87 2.64
C ASP A 73 27.27 2.71 3.78
N GLU A 74 28.54 2.46 4.06
CA GLU A 74 29.37 3.25 4.96
C GLU A 74 29.18 4.75 4.74
N ARG A 75 28.97 5.18 3.48
CA ARG A 75 28.62 6.57 3.14
C ARG A 75 27.33 7.05 3.79
N LEU A 76 26.24 6.28 3.72
CA LEU A 76 24.96 6.64 4.30
C LEU A 76 25.04 6.70 5.83
N SER A 77 25.73 5.74 6.44
CA SER A 77 25.98 5.71 7.89
C SER A 77 26.80 6.92 8.34
N LYS A 78 27.84 7.27 7.58
CA LYS A 78 28.67 8.46 7.82
C LYS A 78 27.86 9.74 7.69
N THR A 79 27.06 9.88 6.63
CA THR A 79 26.20 11.06 6.44
C THR A 79 25.18 11.19 7.56
N LYS A 80 24.55 10.09 8.01
CA LYS A 80 23.64 10.12 9.18
C LYS A 80 24.36 10.62 10.43
N LEU A 81 25.57 10.12 10.70
CA LEU A 81 26.37 10.55 11.84
C LEU A 81 26.74 12.04 11.75
N GLU A 82 27.15 12.52 10.57
CA GLU A 82 27.47 13.93 10.33
C GLU A 82 26.25 14.83 10.53
N CYS A 83 25.06 14.43 10.07
CA CYS A 83 23.82 15.15 10.32
C CYS A 83 23.50 15.26 11.81
N VAL A 84 23.63 14.17 12.57
CA VAL A 84 23.41 14.17 14.02
C VAL A 84 24.42 15.05 14.74
N GLN A 85 25.70 14.98 14.36
CA GLN A 85 26.75 15.83 14.95
C GLN A 85 26.54 17.31 14.62
N PHE A 86 26.10 17.62 13.40
CA PHE A 86 25.76 18.98 13.00
C PHE A 86 24.58 19.52 13.80
N ALA A 87 23.50 18.74 13.93
CA ALA A 87 22.34 19.09 14.74
C ALA A 87 22.76 19.43 16.18
N LYS A 88 23.56 18.56 16.81
CA LYS A 88 24.11 18.81 18.16
C LYS A 88 24.92 20.10 18.25
N ARG A 89 25.73 20.42 17.23
CA ARG A 89 26.55 21.63 17.19
C ARG A 89 25.71 22.91 17.07
N VAL A 90 24.57 22.82 16.38
CA VAL A 90 23.62 23.92 16.21
C VAL A 90 22.67 24.05 17.42
N GLY A 91 22.80 23.17 18.42
CA GLY A 91 21.99 23.22 19.65
C GLY A 91 20.75 22.33 19.63
N PHE A 92 20.54 21.53 18.58
CA PHE A 92 19.49 20.52 18.58
C PHE A 92 19.90 19.34 19.47
N THR A 93 19.21 19.18 20.58
CA THR A 93 19.31 17.99 21.43
C THR A 93 18.29 16.97 20.95
N SER A 94 18.75 15.81 20.48
CA SER A 94 17.84 14.69 20.22
C SER A 94 17.34 14.19 21.57
N HIS A 95 16.02 14.13 21.75
CA HIS A 95 15.43 13.32 22.80
C HIS A 95 15.64 11.84 22.41
N GLU A 96 16.13 11.02 23.33
CA GLU A 96 16.30 9.57 23.09
C GLU A 96 14.95 8.85 23.08
N GLU A 97 13.94 9.46 23.68
CA GLU A 97 12.55 9.01 23.75
C GLU A 97 11.64 10.05 23.06
N GLU A 98 10.50 9.61 22.51
CA GLU A 98 9.51 10.55 21.99
C GLU A 98 9.03 11.46 23.12
N LEU A 99 8.96 12.77 22.84
CA LEU A 99 8.39 13.73 23.77
C LEU A 99 6.98 13.30 24.14
N THR A 100 6.69 13.28 25.43
CA THR A 100 5.33 13.15 25.92
C THR A 100 4.52 14.38 25.49
N ALA A 101 3.18 14.25 25.48
CA ALA A 101 2.30 15.36 25.14
C ALA A 101 2.54 16.59 26.06
N GLU A 102 2.85 16.33 27.33
CA GLU A 102 3.14 17.37 28.33
C GLU A 102 4.45 18.11 28.02
N GLU A 103 5.52 17.38 27.68
CA GLU A 103 6.80 18.00 27.29
C GLU A 103 6.70 18.75 25.95
N LEU A 104 5.83 18.32 25.04
CA LEU A 104 5.57 19.00 23.77
C LEU A 104 4.85 20.34 23.99
N ASP A 105 3.84 20.37 24.86
CA ASP A 105 3.12 21.60 25.23
C ASP A 105 4.06 22.60 25.95
N GLU A 106 4.96 22.11 26.81
CA GLU A 106 5.97 22.93 27.47
C GLU A 106 6.97 23.55 26.47
N LEU A 107 7.38 22.79 25.46
CA LEU A 107 8.28 23.25 24.40
C LEU A 107 7.61 24.30 23.51
N GLU A 108 6.33 24.11 23.16
CA GLU A 108 5.54 25.12 22.42
C GLU A 108 5.47 26.43 23.21
N ALA A 109 5.16 26.35 24.50
CA ALA A 109 5.13 27.51 25.37
C ALA A 109 6.51 28.20 25.49
N GLN A 110 7.61 27.43 25.48
CA GLN A 110 8.96 27.99 25.48
C GLN A 110 9.29 28.72 24.18
N CYS A 111 9.01 28.10 23.02
CA CYS A 111 9.21 28.75 21.71
C CYS A 111 8.40 30.05 21.59
N GLN A 112 7.16 30.07 22.10
CA GLN A 112 6.34 31.28 22.10
C GLN A 112 6.98 32.42 22.90
N ARG A 113 7.55 32.11 24.07
CA ARG A 113 8.25 33.09 24.92
C ARG A 113 9.53 33.62 24.28
N GLU A 114 10.32 32.76 23.65
CA GLU A 114 11.56 33.15 22.96
C GLU A 114 11.28 34.11 21.79
N VAL A 115 10.20 33.87 21.04
CA VAL A 115 9.74 34.76 19.96
C VAL A 115 9.30 36.13 20.51
N GLU A 116 8.63 36.15 21.67
CA GLU A 116 8.22 37.40 22.32
C GLU A 116 9.41 38.19 22.88
N GLU A 117 10.41 37.52 23.47
CA GLU A 117 11.63 38.18 23.97
C GLU A 117 12.48 38.77 22.82
N GLU A 118 12.67 38.05 21.71
CA GLU A 118 13.47 38.54 20.57
C GLU A 118 12.84 39.80 19.93
N ALA A 119 11.50 39.89 19.94
CA ALA A 119 10.75 41.05 19.47
C ALA A 119 10.93 42.31 20.36
N THR A 120 11.24 42.13 21.66
CA THR A 120 11.50 43.26 22.57
C THR A 120 12.94 43.75 22.52
N VAL A 121 13.91 42.88 22.22
CA VAL A 121 15.34 43.22 22.11
C VAL A 121 15.67 43.97 20.82
N THR A 122 14.89 43.79 19.76
CA THR A 122 15.07 44.47 18.46
C THR A 122 14.27 45.77 18.31
N ALA A 123 13.42 46.12 19.28
CA ALA A 123 12.77 47.42 19.30
C ALA A 123 13.81 48.49 19.66
N PRO A 124 14.13 49.46 18.78
CA PRO A 124 15.06 50.51 19.13
C PRO A 124 14.48 51.26 20.33
N GLU A 125 15.28 51.38 21.40
CA GLU A 125 14.95 52.24 22.54
C GLU A 125 14.43 53.55 21.97
N LYS A 126 13.19 53.91 22.31
CA LYS A 126 12.62 55.19 21.94
C LYS A 126 13.41 56.28 22.66
N LEU A 127 14.52 56.68 22.08
CA LEU A 127 15.17 57.96 22.29
C LEU A 127 14.27 59.02 21.66
N TYR A 128 13.28 59.46 22.43
CA TYR A 128 12.69 60.77 22.23
C TYR A 128 12.68 61.53 23.56
N LEU A 129 13.56 62.55 23.56
CA LEU A 129 13.69 63.71 24.43
C LEU A 129 12.38 64.20 25.07
#